data_AF-A0A9X0A9U8-F1
#
_entry.id   AF-A0A9X0A9U8-F1
#
_cell.length_a   1.000
_cell.length_b   1.000
_cell.length_c   1.000
_cell.angle_alpha   90.00
_cell.angle_beta   90.00
_cell.angle_gamma   90.00
#
_symmetry.space_group_name_H-M   'P 1'
#
loop_
_entity.id
_entity.type
_entity.pdbx_description
1 polymer ?
#
loop_
_entity_poly.entity_id
_entity_poly.type
_entity_poly.pdbx_seq_one_letter_code
_entity_poly.pdbx_strand_id
1 'polypeptide(L)'
;MLFSGQHFLAFLSQASSHFGAGSRTPFDFIKESRIGNQVAPDLKDHLVNFLSQIKNNEQLQKLAVPLITSSLLLDYYPSDMHLFDPSDVFRVLYKEICY
;
A
#
# COMPACT_ATOMS: atom_id res chain seq x y z
N MET A 1 9.83 -13.07 -2.63
CA MET A 1 10.69 -13.35 -1.47
C MET A 1 9.95 -14.30 -0.54
N LEU A 2 10.67 -15.09 0.27
CA LEU A 2 10.05 -15.88 1.35
C LEU A 2 9.79 -14.97 2.56
N PHE A 3 8.75 -15.28 3.34
CA PHE A 3 8.50 -14.59 4.61
C PHE A 3 9.60 -14.89 5.62
N SER A 4 9.97 -13.91 6.46
CA SER A 4 10.73 -14.19 7.66
C SER A 4 9.89 -15.06 8.61
N GLY A 5 10.52 -15.71 9.60
CA GLY A 5 9.77 -16.47 10.61
C GLY A 5 8.71 -15.63 11.33
N GLN A 6 9.03 -14.37 11.63
CA GLN A 6 8.09 -13.43 12.26
C GLN A 6 6.91 -13.12 11.33
N HIS A 7 7.17 -12.76 10.08
CA HIS A 7 6.11 -12.45 9.10
C HIS A 7 5.23 -13.67 8.86
N PHE A 8 5.82 -14.86 8.74
CA PHE A 8 5.08 -16.11 8.55
C PHE A 8 4.12 -16.40 9.72
N LEU A 9 4.61 -16.32 10.96
CA LEU A 9 3.79 -16.55 12.15
C LEU A 9 2.67 -15.51 12.28
N ALA A 10 2.95 -14.24 11.99
CA ALA A 10 1.96 -13.18 12.00
C ALA A 10 0.85 -13.44 10.97
N PHE A 11 1.22 -13.72 9.71
CA PHE A 11 0.25 -14.01 8.66
C PHE A 11 -0.52 -15.31 8.90
N LEU A 12 0.10 -16.34 9.47
CA LEU A 12 -0.59 -17.58 9.81
C LEU A 12 -1.67 -17.34 10.87
N SER A 13 -1.37 -16.53 11.89
CA SER A 13 -2.33 -16.14 12.93
C SER A 13 -3.50 -15.33 12.34
N GLN A 14 -3.19 -14.35 11.49
CA GLN A 14 -4.19 -13.52 10.80
C GLN A 14 -5.08 -14.37 9.87
N ALA A 15 -4.49 -15.24 9.05
CA ALA A 15 -5.22 -16.11 8.15
C ALA A 15 -6.12 -17.10 8.91
N SER A 16 -5.61 -17.68 10.01
CA SER A 16 -6.41 -18.57 10.86
C SER A 16 -7.62 -17.84 11.46
N SER A 17 -7.44 -16.59 11.90
CA SER A 17 -8.53 -15.76 12.40
C SER A 17 -9.54 -15.39 11.31
N HIS A 18 -9.06 -14.99 10.13
CA HIS A 18 -9.88 -14.65 8.95
C HIS A 18 -10.80 -15.80 8.53
N PHE A 19 -10.24 -16.99 8.34
CA PHE A 19 -11.02 -18.16 7.94
C PHE A 19 -11.84 -18.76 9.09
N GLY A 20 -11.31 -18.71 10.32
CA GLY A 20 -12.02 -19.16 11.53
C GLY A 20 -13.28 -18.34 11.82
N ALA A 21 -13.29 -17.05 11.46
CA ALA A 21 -14.47 -16.20 11.51
C ALA A 21 -15.49 -16.47 10.39
N GLY A 22 -15.25 -17.48 9.54
CA GLY A 22 -16.14 -17.87 8.45
C GLY A 22 -16.00 -17.03 7.17
N SER A 23 -14.94 -16.22 7.06
CA SER A 23 -14.68 -15.47 5.83
C SER A 23 -14.45 -16.42 4.65
N ARG A 24 -15.09 -16.11 3.53
CA ARG A 24 -14.93 -16.83 2.25
C ARG A 24 -14.09 -16.06 1.24
N THR A 25 -13.66 -14.85 1.58
CA THR A 25 -12.81 -14.05 0.71
C THR A 25 -11.38 -14.57 0.76
N PRO A 26 -10.63 -14.50 -0.37
CA PRO A 26 -9.21 -14.82 -0.36
C PRO A 26 -8.45 -13.97 0.67
N PHE A 27 -7.45 -14.58 1.32
CA PHE A 27 -6.55 -13.87 2.22
C PHE A 27 -5.52 -13.07 1.41
N ASP A 28 -5.52 -11.75 1.56
CA ASP A 28 -4.64 -10.85 0.83
C ASP A 28 -3.51 -10.37 1.74
N PHE A 29 -2.34 -11.00 1.61
CA PHE A 29 -1.17 -10.70 2.44
C PHE A 29 -0.76 -9.22 2.42
N ILE A 30 -0.97 -8.51 1.31
CA ILE A 30 -0.61 -7.09 1.19
C ILE A 30 -1.57 -6.26 2.03
N LYS A 31 -2.88 -6.51 1.93
CA LYS A 31 -3.88 -5.79 2.75
C LYS A 31 -3.75 -6.12 4.23
N GLU A 32 -3.53 -7.38 4.55
CA GLU A 32 -3.41 -7.87 5.92
C GLU A 32 -2.13 -7.34 6.59
N SER A 33 -1.06 -7.10 5.82
CA SER A 33 0.14 -6.42 6.32
C SER A 33 -0.09 -4.97 6.78
N ARG A 34 -1.22 -4.36 6.37
CA ARG A 34 -1.59 -2.98 6.70
C ARG A 34 -2.55 -2.87 7.88
N ILE A 35 -2.83 -3.96 8.60
CA ILE A 35 -3.63 -3.89 9.83
C ILE A 35 -2.96 -2.93 10.82
N GLY A 36 -3.67 -1.89 11.23
CA GLY A 36 -3.16 -0.84 12.13
C GLY A 36 -2.37 0.29 11.42
N ASN A 37 -2.11 0.18 10.12
CA ASN A 37 -1.50 1.24 9.30
C ASN A 37 -2.19 1.28 7.93
N GLN A 38 -3.48 1.58 7.89
CA GLN A 38 -4.25 1.61 6.65
C GLN A 38 -3.80 2.77 5.75
N VAL A 39 -4.07 2.69 4.45
CA VAL A 39 -3.88 3.84 3.56
C VAL A 39 -4.79 4.98 4.04
N ALA A 40 -4.25 6.21 4.04
CA ALA A 40 -5.00 7.38 4.46
C ALA A 40 -6.31 7.52 3.65
N PRO A 41 -7.48 7.64 4.30
CA PRO A 41 -8.77 7.65 3.61
C PRO A 41 -8.96 8.87 2.69
N ASP A 42 -8.24 9.96 2.98
CA ASP A 42 -8.21 11.23 2.26
C ASP A 42 -7.04 11.34 1.27
N LEU A 43 -6.32 10.23 1.00
CA LEU A 43 -5.21 10.22 0.03
C LEU A 43 -5.63 10.76 -1.34
N LYS A 44 -6.85 10.43 -1.80
CA LYS A 44 -7.39 10.94 -3.08
C LYS A 44 -7.45 12.46 -3.09
N ASP A 45 -7.98 13.06 -2.02
CA ASP A 45 -8.11 14.51 -1.91
C ASP A 45 -6.73 15.18 -1.84
N HIS A 46 -5.77 14.59 -1.13
CA HIS A 46 -4.39 15.06 -1.11
C HIS A 46 -3.72 15.02 -2.49
N LEU A 47 -3.92 13.93 -3.24
CA LEU A 47 -3.37 13.80 -4.60
C LEU A 47 -4.01 14.84 -5.54
N VAL A 48 -5.33 15.04 -5.49
CA VAL A 48 -6.03 16.04 -6.30
C VAL A 48 -5.53 17.45 -5.97
N ASN A 49 -5.46 17.80 -4.68
CA ASN A 49 -5.00 19.11 -4.23
C ASN A 49 -3.54 19.38 -4.60
N PHE A 50 -2.68 18.36 -4.55
CA PHE A 50 -1.28 18.48 -4.96
C PHE A 50 -1.15 18.63 -6.48
N LEU A 51 -1.82 17.77 -7.25
CA LEU A 51 -1.78 17.80 -8.71
C LEU A 51 -2.41 19.07 -9.28
N SER A 52 -3.37 19.70 -8.60
CA SER A 52 -3.93 20.99 -9.01
C SER A 52 -2.92 22.15 -8.97
N GLN A 53 -1.79 21.99 -8.26
CA GLN A 53 -0.70 22.98 -8.21
C GLN A 53 0.32 22.82 -9.35
N ILE A 54 0.25 21.72 -10.11
CA ILE A 54 1.19 21.41 -11.18
C ILE A 54 0.81 22.18 -12.44
N LYS A 55 1.71 23.04 -12.92
CA LYS A 55 1.40 24.01 -13.98
C LYS A 55 1.75 23.54 -15.39
N ASN A 56 2.63 22.54 -15.51
CA ASN A 56 3.11 22.06 -16.80
C ASN A 56 3.62 20.61 -16.72
N ASN A 57 3.84 20.02 -17.91
CA ASN A 57 4.31 18.64 -18.05
C ASN A 57 5.70 18.38 -17.46
N GLU A 58 6.58 19.38 -17.45
CA GLU A 58 7.91 19.22 -16.86
C GLU A 58 7.81 19.03 -15.34
N GLN A 59 6.99 19.86 -14.66
CA GLN A 59 6.71 19.70 -13.24
C GLN A 59 5.99 18.37 -12.95
N LEU A 60 5.07 17.95 -13.82
CA LEU A 60 4.41 16.66 -13.66
C LEU A 60 5.43 15.51 -13.68
N GLN A 61 6.31 15.47 -14.68
CA GLN A 61 7.25 14.37 -14.87
C GLN A 61 8.44 14.39 -13.91
N LYS A 62 9.00 15.57 -13.63
CA LYS A 62 10.24 15.69 -12.85
C LYS A 62 10.01 15.91 -11.36
N LEU A 63 8.82 16.37 -10.96
CA LEU A 63 8.49 16.66 -9.56
C LEU A 63 7.35 15.79 -9.06
N ALA A 64 6.16 15.89 -9.67
CA ALA A 64 4.95 15.28 -9.10
C ALA A 64 5.02 13.74 -9.12
N VAL A 65 5.37 13.15 -10.26
CA VAL A 65 5.46 11.68 -10.39
C VAL A 65 6.51 11.09 -9.43
N PRO A 66 7.77 11.58 -9.38
CA PRO A 66 8.74 11.07 -8.42
C PRO A 66 8.32 11.25 -6.97
N LEU A 67 7.73 12.40 -6.62
CA LEU A 67 7.31 12.69 -5.25
C LEU A 67 6.17 11.79 -4.80
N ILE A 68 5.09 11.66 -5.60
CA ILE A 68 3.97 10.75 -5.31
C ILE A 68 4.49 9.32 -5.19
N THR A 69 5.29 8.86 -6.15
CA THR A 69 5.82 7.49 -6.14
C THR A 69 6.67 7.24 -4.88
N SER A 70 7.52 8.18 -4.51
CA SER A 70 8.35 8.07 -3.31
C SER A 70 7.50 8.07 -2.04
N SER A 71 6.46 8.91 -1.96
CA SER A 71 5.53 8.92 -0.83
C SER A 71 4.79 7.59 -0.68
N LEU A 72 4.29 7.00 -1.77
CA LEU A 72 3.60 5.70 -1.72
C LEU A 72 4.54 4.54 -1.35
N LEU A 73 5.78 4.57 -1.83
CA LEU A 73 6.81 3.59 -1.45
C LEU A 73 7.15 3.72 0.04
N LEU A 74 7.40 4.94 0.52
CA LEU A 74 7.76 5.19 1.92
C LEU A 74 6.61 4.87 2.87
N ASP A 75 5.36 5.13 2.48
CA ASP A 75 4.19 4.72 3.25
C ASP A 75 4.16 3.19 3.43
N TYR A 76 4.50 2.42 2.38
CA TYR A 76 4.43 0.96 2.42
C TYR A 76 5.60 0.26 3.12
N TYR A 77 6.81 0.83 3.09
CA TYR A 77 8.02 0.17 3.61
C TYR A 77 8.61 0.84 4.86
N PRO A 78 7.86 1.02 5.97
CA PRO A 78 8.48 1.29 7.26
C PRO A 78 9.35 0.11 7.72
N SER A 79 10.19 0.35 8.73
CA SER A 79 11.04 -0.68 9.32
C SER A 79 10.25 -1.95 9.67
N ASP A 80 10.87 -3.11 9.48
CA ASP A 80 10.34 -4.44 9.78
C ASP A 80 9.15 -4.92 8.93
N MET A 81 8.76 -4.20 7.89
CA MET A 81 7.74 -4.67 6.93
C MET A 81 8.28 -5.73 5.98
N HIS A 82 7.41 -6.66 5.58
CA HIS A 82 7.77 -7.61 4.53
C HIS A 82 7.93 -6.90 3.19
N LEU A 83 8.99 -7.24 2.45
CA LEU A 83 9.29 -6.65 1.16
C LEU A 83 8.49 -7.34 0.03
N PHE A 84 7.22 -6.94 -0.11
CA PHE A 84 6.40 -7.32 -1.28
C PHE A 84 6.89 -6.62 -2.54
N ASP A 85 6.47 -7.11 -3.71
CA ASP A 85 6.74 -6.43 -4.99
C ASP A 85 6.03 -5.05 -5.01
N PRO A 86 6.75 -3.94 -5.27
CA PRO A 86 6.14 -2.61 -5.27
C PRO A 86 4.99 -2.44 -6.25
N SER A 87 4.99 -3.16 -7.38
CA SER A 87 3.93 -3.11 -8.39
C SER A 87 2.67 -3.79 -7.88
N ASP A 88 2.81 -4.91 -7.16
CA ASP A 88 1.70 -5.59 -6.50
C ASP A 88 1.11 -4.74 -5.39
N VAL A 89 1.97 -4.10 -4.58
CA VAL A 89 1.58 -3.16 -3.53
C VAL A 89 0.78 -2.01 -4.11
N PHE A 90 1.29 -1.36 -5.16
CA PHE A 90 0.58 -0.27 -5.82
C PHE A 90 -0.78 -0.72 -6.35
N ARG A 91 -0.83 -1.88 -7.01
CA ARG A 91 -2.06 -2.45 -7.56
C ARG A 91 -3.11 -2.72 -6.48
N VAL A 92 -2.70 -3.25 -5.33
CA VAL A 92 -3.60 -3.68 -4.26
C VAL A 92 -4.05 -2.52 -3.37
N LEU A 93 -3.17 -1.57 -3.07
CA LEU A 93 -3.43 -0.52 -2.07
C LEU A 93 -3.80 0.84 -2.67
N TYR A 94 -3.15 1.25 -3.77
CA TYR A 94 -3.21 2.64 -4.22
C TYR A 94 -3.93 2.82 -5.55
N LYS A 95 -3.93 1.81 -6.42
CA LYS A 95 -4.47 1.91 -7.78
C LYS A 95 -5.89 2.47 -7.81
N GLU A 96 -6.82 1.87 -7.07
CA GLU A 96 -8.23 2.28 -7.04
C GLU A 96 -8.44 3.71 -6.50
N ILE A 97 -7.53 4.21 -5.66
CA ILE A 97 -7.57 5.58 -5.13
C ILE A 97 -7.13 6.60 -6.19
N CYS A 98 -6.22 6.18 -7.08
CA CYS A 98 -5.70 6.98 -8.18
C CYS A 98 -6.61 7.02 -9.43
N TYR A 99 -7.72 6.25 -9.46
CA TYR A 99 -8.72 6.28 -10.52
C TYR A 99 -9.89 7.25 -10.23
#